data_AF-A0A4P9YSP5-F1
#
_entry.id   AF-A0A4P9YSP5-F1
#
_cell.length_a   1.000
_cell.length_b   1.000
_cell.length_c   1.000
_cell.angle_alpha   90.00
_cell.angle_beta   90.00
_cell.angle_gamma   90.00
#
_symmetry.space_group_name_H-M   'P 1'
#
loop_
_entity.id
_entity.type
_entity.pdbx_description
1 polymer ?
#
loop_
_entity_poly.entity_id
_entity_poly.type
_entity_poly.pdbx_seq_one_letter_code
_entity_poly.pdbx_strand_id
1 'polypeptide(L)'
;MSLLETGLLVGAAYLVYKFAKLYYYDYFGWGGQNLLSTKDVQEFRVMKRLMLPAFTPNALAELEPMIHASGVEKLMRIIGEHADAGDAVDLMALFKKMTFDIIGEVGFGKSFGLLDEKDGAHDIVHWIDDAFNLGIRKLIYGKLYHPMFFGKLVKSEQELIKASSHAVLSSPPC
;
A
#
# COMPACT_ATOMS: atom_id res chain seq x y z
N MET A 1 34.62 12.89 -9.95
CA MET A 1 33.18 13.13 -10.09
C MET A 1 32.68 13.58 -8.73
N SER A 2 32.33 14.85 -8.57
CA SER A 2 32.11 15.46 -7.26
C SER A 2 30.70 15.15 -6.72
N LEU A 3 30.52 15.14 -5.39
CA LEU A 3 29.23 14.87 -4.74
C LEU A 3 28.12 15.84 -5.21
N LEU A 4 28.48 17.08 -5.56
CA LEU A 4 27.57 18.10 -6.12
C LEU A 4 27.06 17.74 -7.50
N GLU A 5 27.92 17.26 -8.40
CA GLU A 5 27.51 16.78 -9.73
C GLU A 5 26.59 15.56 -9.63
N THR A 6 26.88 14.68 -8.67
CA THR A 6 26.08 13.48 -8.42
C THR A 6 24.69 13.84 -7.88
N GLY A 7 24.60 14.78 -6.94
CA GLY A 7 23.33 15.29 -6.41
C GLY A 7 22.48 16.01 -7.46
N LEU A 8 23.11 16.81 -8.34
CA LEU A 8 22.42 17.48 -9.45
C LEU A 8 21.88 16.48 -10.47
N LEU A 9 22.65 15.43 -10.80
CA LEU A 9 22.23 14.37 -11.71
C LEU A 9 21.11 13.52 -11.14
N VAL A 10 21.16 13.19 -9.85
CA VAL A 10 20.08 12.49 -9.15
C VAL A 10 18.83 13.37 -9.12
N GLY A 11 18.96 14.64 -8.76
CA GLY A 11 17.85 15.60 -8.78
C GLY A 11 17.23 15.71 -10.17
N ALA A 12 18.03 15.86 -11.21
CA ALA A 12 17.55 15.90 -12.59
C ALA A 12 16.89 14.58 -13.01
N ALA A 13 17.40 13.42 -12.58
CA ALA A 13 16.81 12.12 -12.90
C ALA A 13 15.43 11.92 -12.24
N TYR A 14 15.22 12.40 -11.01
CA TYR A 14 13.96 12.26 -10.29
C TYR A 14 12.96 13.39 -10.56
N LEU A 15 13.43 14.61 -10.83
CA LEU A 15 12.56 15.79 -11.06
C LEU A 15 12.15 15.94 -12.52
N VAL A 16 12.97 15.46 -13.46
CA VAL A 16 12.61 15.46 -14.87
C VAL A 16 11.88 14.14 -15.16
N TYR A 17 10.60 14.23 -15.56
CA TYR A 17 9.78 13.10 -16.04
C TYR A 17 10.28 12.47 -17.36
N LYS A 18 11.60 12.48 -17.59
CA LYS A 18 12.25 11.98 -18.81
C LYS A 18 12.54 10.49 -18.72
N PHE A 19 12.60 9.93 -17.51
CA PHE A 19 12.97 8.54 -17.30
C PHE A 19 11.74 7.69 -16.95
N ALA A 20 11.53 6.63 -17.73
CA ALA A 20 10.52 5.63 -17.44
C ALA A 20 10.94 4.78 -16.24
N LYS A 21 9.95 4.25 -15.53
CA LYS A 21 10.19 3.24 -14.49
C LYS A 21 10.83 1.99 -15.10
N LEU A 22 11.74 1.40 -14.33
CA LEU A 22 12.45 0.18 -14.75
C LEU A 22 11.55 -1.05 -14.69
N TYR A 23 11.99 -2.15 -15.32
CA TYR A 23 11.22 -3.39 -15.42
C TYR A 23 10.78 -3.97 -14.08
N TYR A 24 11.54 -3.74 -13.00
CA TYR A 24 11.17 -4.24 -11.68
C TYR A 24 9.90 -3.60 -11.12
N TYR A 25 9.41 -2.49 -11.68
CA TYR A 25 8.11 -1.93 -11.29
C TYR A 25 6.92 -2.75 -11.80
N ASP A 26 7.13 -3.68 -12.74
CA ASP A 26 6.11 -4.67 -13.14
C ASP A 26 5.71 -5.54 -11.93
N TYR A 27 6.55 -5.60 -10.90
CA TYR A 27 6.25 -6.16 -9.58
C TYR A 27 4.93 -5.65 -8.99
N PHE A 28 4.68 -4.34 -9.13
CA PHE A 28 3.49 -3.68 -8.61
C PHE A 28 2.30 -3.77 -9.57
N GLY A 29 2.40 -4.49 -10.68
CA GLY A 29 1.36 -4.65 -11.70
C GLY A 29 0.17 -5.52 -11.28
N TRP A 30 -0.26 -5.39 -10.02
CA TRP A 30 -1.38 -6.15 -9.46
C TRP A 30 -2.67 -5.74 -10.13
N GLY A 31 -3.42 -6.72 -10.62
CA GLY A 31 -4.67 -6.48 -11.35
C GLY A 31 -4.52 -5.71 -12.66
N GLY A 32 -3.29 -5.43 -13.13
CA GLY A 32 -3.01 -4.68 -14.36
C GLY A 32 -2.08 -3.48 -14.16
N GLN A 33 -2.05 -2.59 -15.15
CA GLN A 33 -1.32 -1.33 -15.06
C GLN A 33 -1.99 -0.38 -14.06
N ASN A 34 -1.19 0.21 -13.18
CA ASN A 34 -1.63 1.15 -12.16
C ASN A 34 -0.58 2.25 -11.97
N LEU A 35 -0.85 3.21 -11.07
CA LEU A 35 0.05 4.34 -10.83
C LEU A 35 1.48 3.89 -10.45
N LEU A 36 1.63 2.77 -9.73
CA LEU A 36 2.93 2.27 -9.27
C LEU A 36 3.68 1.51 -10.37
N SER A 37 2.98 0.77 -11.21
CA SER A 37 3.58 -0.09 -12.26
C SER A 37 3.72 0.57 -13.62
N THR A 38 2.93 1.61 -13.96
CA THR A 38 2.98 2.22 -15.30
C THR A 38 4.36 2.81 -15.60
N LYS A 39 4.91 2.42 -16.74
CA LYS A 39 6.20 2.89 -17.27
C LYS A 39 6.03 4.01 -18.29
N ASP A 40 4.82 4.20 -18.80
CA ASP A 40 4.50 5.29 -19.71
C ASP A 40 4.35 6.61 -18.92
N VAL A 41 5.10 7.61 -19.35
CA VAL A 41 5.17 8.91 -18.66
C VAL A 41 3.86 9.68 -18.78
N GLN A 42 3.14 9.55 -19.90
CA GLN A 42 1.87 10.27 -20.11
C GLN A 42 0.75 9.62 -19.31
N GLU A 43 0.65 8.29 -19.31
CA GLU A 43 -0.29 7.56 -18.45
C GLU A 43 -0.06 7.88 -16.98
N PHE A 44 1.19 7.82 -16.52
CA PHE A 44 1.55 8.21 -15.16
C PHE A 44 1.11 9.63 -14.83
N ARG A 45 1.34 10.58 -15.75
CA ARG A 45 0.96 11.99 -15.57
C ARG A 45 -0.56 12.15 -15.43
N VAL A 46 -1.34 11.42 -16.22
CA VAL A 46 -2.81 11.42 -16.13
C VAL A 46 -3.26 10.84 -14.79
N MET A 47 -2.81 9.63 -14.44
CA MET A 47 -3.18 8.97 -13.17
C MET A 47 -2.79 9.82 -11.95
N LYS A 48 -1.57 10.38 -11.95
CA LYS A 48 -1.10 11.27 -10.89
C LYS A 48 -1.99 12.49 -10.77
N ARG A 49 -2.35 13.14 -11.88
CA ARG A 49 -3.22 14.33 -11.86
C ARG A 49 -4.58 14.04 -11.22
N LEU A 50 -5.13 12.85 -11.44
CA LEU A 50 -6.40 12.43 -10.84
C LEU A 50 -6.29 12.25 -9.32
N MET A 51 -5.12 11.82 -8.81
CA MET A 51 -4.92 11.60 -7.38
C MET A 51 -4.52 12.85 -6.59
N LEU A 52 -3.84 13.82 -7.22
CA LEU A 52 -3.30 15.01 -6.53
C LEU A 52 -4.30 15.79 -5.65
N PRO A 53 -5.58 15.95 -6.00
CA PRO A 53 -6.54 16.67 -5.15
C PRO A 53 -6.68 16.09 -3.73
N ALA A 54 -6.53 14.77 -3.58
CA ALA A 54 -6.58 14.09 -2.28
C ALA A 54 -5.34 14.35 -1.39
N PHE A 55 -4.29 14.98 -1.94
CA PHE A 55 -3.02 15.25 -1.24
C PHE A 55 -2.72 16.76 -1.14
N THR A 56 -3.75 17.61 -1.18
CA THR A 56 -3.59 19.04 -0.90
C THR A 56 -3.38 19.27 0.60
N PRO A 57 -2.76 20.40 1.03
CA PRO A 57 -2.58 20.68 2.46
C PRO A 57 -3.89 20.66 3.27
N ASN A 58 -4.98 21.16 2.69
CA ASN A 58 -6.30 21.12 3.33
C ASN A 58 -6.83 19.68 3.43
N ALA A 59 -6.75 18.90 2.35
CA ALA A 59 -7.15 17.50 2.38
C ALA A 59 -6.33 16.71 3.42
N LEU A 60 -5.02 16.95 3.52
CA LEU A 60 -4.17 16.33 4.52
C LEU A 60 -4.56 16.71 5.97
N ALA A 61 -4.95 17.97 6.20
CA ALA A 61 -5.46 18.41 7.50
C ALA A 61 -6.78 17.71 7.85
N GLU A 62 -7.64 17.42 6.87
CA GLU A 62 -8.87 16.64 7.06
C GLU A 62 -8.59 15.16 7.38
N LEU A 63 -7.44 14.61 6.97
CA LEU A 63 -7.04 13.25 7.30
C LEU A 63 -6.48 13.09 8.72
N GLU A 64 -5.98 14.17 9.34
CA GLU A 64 -5.35 14.10 10.67
C GLU A 64 -6.24 13.46 11.75
N PRO A 65 -7.52 13.86 11.92
CA PRO A 65 -8.41 13.24 12.90
C PRO A 65 -8.63 11.75 12.65
N MET A 66 -8.71 11.37 11.37
CA MET A 66 -8.91 9.98 10.95
C MET A 66 -7.70 9.10 11.26
N ILE A 67 -6.49 9.60 10.99
CA ILE A 67 -5.23 8.93 11.33
C ILE A 67 -5.11 8.76 12.85
N HIS A 68 -5.48 9.80 13.61
CA HIS A 68 -5.43 9.78 15.07
C HIS A 68 -6.36 8.72 15.65
N ALA A 69 -7.64 8.73 15.25
CA ALA A 69 -8.67 7.84 15.79
C ALA A 69 -8.49 6.37 15.34
N SER A 70 -8.25 6.13 14.05
CA SER A 70 -8.18 4.76 13.50
C SER A 70 -6.83 4.09 13.75
N GLY A 71 -5.78 4.85 14.03
CA GLY A 71 -4.43 4.33 14.21
C GLY A 71 -3.82 4.63 15.58
N VAL A 72 -3.54 5.91 15.84
CA VAL A 72 -2.70 6.35 16.97
C VAL A 72 -3.32 5.99 18.32
N GLU A 73 -4.58 6.35 18.55
CA GLU A 73 -5.27 6.07 19.82
C GLU A 73 -5.34 4.57 20.12
N LYS A 74 -5.70 3.77 19.12
CA LYS A 74 -5.79 2.31 19.26
C LYS A 74 -4.41 1.69 19.53
N LEU A 75 -3.38 2.12 18.82
CA LEU A 75 -2.02 1.65 19.03
C LEU A 75 -1.55 1.96 20.46
N MET A 76 -1.74 3.20 20.91
CA MET A 76 -1.32 3.62 22.26
C MET A 76 -2.07 2.86 23.36
N ARG A 77 -3.37 2.58 23.17
CA ARG A 77 -4.15 1.74 24.07
C ARG A 77 -3.53 0.34 24.20
N ILE A 78 -3.25 -0.33 23.08
CA ILE A 78 -2.67 -1.69 23.08
C ILE A 78 -1.29 -1.71 23.73
N ILE A 79 -0.44 -0.73 23.42
CA ILE A 79 0.89 -0.61 24.05
C ILE A 79 0.76 -0.41 25.57
N GLY A 80 -0.19 0.43 26.01
CA GLY A 80 -0.49 0.61 27.44
C GLY A 80 -0.93 -0.68 28.13
N GLU A 81 -1.84 -1.43 27.50
CA GLU A 81 -2.31 -2.74 28.01
C GLU A 81 -1.15 -3.74 28.19
N HIS A 82 -0.23 -3.82 27.23
CA HIS A 82 0.97 -4.67 27.34
C HIS A 82 1.96 -4.16 28.38
N ALA A 83 2.15 -2.84 28.50
CA ALA A 83 3.03 -2.25 29.50
C ALA A 83 2.54 -2.52 30.92
N ASP A 84 1.24 -2.42 31.16
CA ASP A 84 0.60 -2.71 32.45
C ASP A 84 0.70 -4.21 32.81
N ALA A 85 0.62 -5.09 31.81
CA ALA A 85 0.80 -6.54 31.97
C ALA A 85 2.28 -6.95 32.16
N GLY A 86 3.22 -6.10 31.77
CA GLY A 86 4.65 -6.41 31.77
C GLY A 86 5.08 -7.32 30.60
N ASP A 87 4.29 -7.38 29.53
CA ASP A 87 4.51 -8.25 28.38
C ASP A 87 5.38 -7.57 27.31
N ALA A 88 6.16 -8.37 26.59
CA ALA A 88 6.85 -7.92 25.40
C ALA A 88 5.89 -7.83 24.21
N VAL A 89 6.08 -6.81 23.36
CA VAL A 89 5.23 -6.57 22.19
C VAL A 89 6.05 -6.47 20.91
N ASP A 90 5.54 -7.06 19.83
CA ASP A 90 6.10 -6.89 18.48
C ASP A 90 5.59 -5.58 17.86
N LEU A 91 6.41 -4.53 17.98
CA LEU A 91 6.09 -3.22 17.40
C LEU A 91 6.00 -3.26 15.87
N MET A 92 6.74 -4.13 15.18
CA MET A 92 6.65 -4.23 13.72
C MET A 92 5.28 -4.74 13.31
N ALA A 93 4.78 -5.78 13.99
CA ALA A 93 3.44 -6.30 13.76
C ALA A 93 2.36 -5.25 14.06
N LEU A 94 2.50 -4.50 15.17
CA LEU A 94 1.55 -3.45 15.52
C LEU A 94 1.57 -2.27 14.53
N PHE A 95 2.73 -1.82 14.08
CA PHE A 95 2.82 -0.77 13.06
C PHE A 95 2.26 -1.22 11.72
N LYS A 96 2.47 -2.49 11.34
CA LYS A 96 1.86 -3.08 10.13
C LYS A 96 0.34 -3.01 10.23
N LYS A 97 -0.24 -3.45 11.35
CA LYS A 97 -1.70 -3.39 11.61
C LYS A 97 -2.23 -1.95 11.56
N MET A 98 -1.61 -1.04 12.30
CA MET A 98 -1.98 0.38 12.34
C MET A 98 -1.97 1.02 10.95
N THR A 99 -0.92 0.78 10.17
CA THR A 99 -0.77 1.39 8.83
C THR A 99 -1.87 0.90 7.89
N PHE A 100 -2.23 -0.38 7.94
CA PHE A 100 -3.33 -0.91 7.14
C PHE A 100 -4.68 -0.33 7.56
N ASP A 101 -4.95 -0.21 8.86
CA ASP A 101 -6.19 0.40 9.35
C ASP A 101 -6.33 1.86 8.91
N ILE A 102 -5.24 2.62 8.95
CA ILE A 102 -5.20 4.00 8.44
C ILE A 102 -5.44 4.04 6.92
N ILE A 103 -4.72 3.21 6.14
CA ILE A 103 -4.91 3.17 4.68
C ILE A 103 -6.33 2.73 4.32
N GLY A 104 -6.90 1.81 5.09
CA GLY A 104 -8.28 1.37 4.95
C GLY A 104 -9.27 2.53 5.08
N GLU A 105 -9.15 3.25 6.20
CA GLU A 105 -10.01 4.39 6.51
C GLU A 105 -9.82 5.54 5.50
N VAL A 106 -8.57 5.92 5.19
CA VAL A 106 -8.26 7.02 4.26
C VAL A 106 -8.62 6.67 2.82
N GLY A 107 -8.34 5.44 2.39
CA GLY A 107 -8.48 5.02 0.99
C GLY A 107 -9.88 4.53 0.62
N PHE A 108 -10.60 3.92 1.57
CA PHE A 108 -11.89 3.27 1.34
C PHE A 108 -13.00 3.76 2.26
N GLY A 109 -12.70 4.69 3.17
CA GLY A 109 -13.66 5.19 4.17
C GLY A 109 -14.00 4.18 5.27
N LYS A 110 -13.23 3.08 5.39
CA LYS A 110 -13.44 2.01 6.37
C LYS A 110 -12.14 1.36 6.81
N SER A 111 -11.87 1.38 8.10
CA SER A 111 -10.78 0.64 8.76
C SER A 111 -10.99 -0.88 8.61
N PHE A 112 -9.89 -1.63 8.54
CA PHE A 112 -9.92 -3.09 8.53
C PHE A 112 -10.03 -3.70 9.94
N GLY A 113 -9.92 -2.87 11.00
CA GLY A 113 -10.03 -3.29 12.39
C GLY A 113 -8.89 -4.20 12.87
N LEU A 114 -7.73 -4.18 12.22
CA LEU A 114 -6.62 -5.10 12.52
C LEU A 114 -6.03 -4.90 13.93
N LEU A 115 -6.08 -3.68 14.45
CA LEU A 115 -5.69 -3.37 15.82
C LEU A 115 -6.70 -3.86 16.86
N ASP A 116 -7.98 -3.98 16.52
CA ASP A 116 -9.03 -4.45 17.44
C ASP A 116 -9.16 -5.98 17.43
N GLU A 117 -8.63 -6.64 16.40
CA GLU A 117 -8.67 -8.09 16.22
C GLU A 117 -7.65 -8.80 17.14
N LYS A 118 -8.17 -9.62 18.07
CA LYS A 118 -7.39 -10.41 19.04
C LYS A 118 -6.79 -11.69 18.45
N ASP A 119 -7.51 -12.32 17.51
CA ASP A 119 -7.11 -13.56 16.86
C ASP A 119 -6.58 -13.23 15.46
N GLY A 120 -5.26 -13.26 15.32
CA GLY A 120 -4.56 -12.63 14.22
C GLY A 120 -4.94 -13.04 12.80
N ALA A 121 -4.69 -12.07 11.91
CA ALA A 121 -4.68 -12.13 10.45
C ALA A 121 -6.05 -12.13 9.78
N HIS A 122 -6.74 -10.98 9.84
CA HIS A 122 -7.66 -10.56 8.79
C HIS A 122 -7.11 -10.91 7.41
N ASP A 123 -7.94 -11.54 6.58
CA ASP A 123 -7.57 -12.13 5.28
C ASP A 123 -6.81 -11.15 4.37
N ILE A 124 -7.11 -9.85 4.49
CA ILE A 124 -6.46 -8.79 3.73
C ILE A 124 -4.94 -8.75 3.90
N VAL A 125 -4.42 -9.02 5.10
CA VAL A 125 -2.98 -8.98 5.37
C VAL A 125 -2.29 -10.11 4.60
N HIS A 126 -2.86 -11.31 4.67
CA HIS A 126 -2.35 -12.47 3.92
C HIS A 126 -2.51 -12.28 2.41
N TRP A 127 -3.61 -11.69 1.93
CA TRP A 127 -3.79 -11.41 0.50
C TRP A 127 -2.76 -10.41 -0.04
N ILE A 128 -2.44 -9.36 0.72
CA ILE A 128 -1.42 -8.37 0.36
C ILE A 128 -0.03 -9.04 0.35
N ASP A 129 0.31 -9.80 1.38
CA ASP A 129 1.57 -10.53 1.45
C ASP A 129 1.70 -11.53 0.27
N ASP A 130 0.61 -12.21 -0.09
CA ASP A 130 0.55 -13.11 -1.24
C ASP A 130 0.69 -12.37 -2.58
N ALA A 131 0.10 -11.18 -2.73
CA ALA A 131 0.22 -10.36 -3.93
C ALA A 131 1.66 -9.87 -4.13
N PHE A 132 2.34 -9.44 -3.06
CA PHE A 132 3.77 -9.14 -3.08
C PHE A 132 4.58 -10.37 -3.50
N ASN A 133 4.37 -11.52 -2.85
CA ASN A 133 5.05 -12.76 -3.20
C ASN A 133 4.83 -13.17 -4.68
N LEU A 134 3.62 -12.96 -5.19
CA LEU A 134 3.28 -13.22 -6.58
C LEU A 134 4.04 -12.29 -7.52
N GLY A 135 4.13 -11.00 -7.19
CA GLY A 135 4.95 -10.03 -7.90
C GLY A 135 6.42 -10.45 -7.98
N ILE A 136 7.00 -10.93 -6.86
CA ILE A 136 8.40 -11.38 -6.83
C ILE A 136 8.58 -12.55 -7.79
N ARG A 137 7.65 -13.52 -7.75
CA ARG A 137 7.69 -14.70 -8.62
C ARG A 137 7.51 -14.33 -10.08
N LYS A 138 6.59 -13.42 -10.41
CA LYS A 138 6.42 -12.88 -11.78
C LYS A 138 7.73 -12.24 -12.26
N LEU A 139 8.43 -11.50 -11.39
CA LEU A 139 9.72 -10.87 -11.71
C LEU A 139 10.86 -11.89 -11.92
N ILE A 140 10.99 -12.88 -11.04
CA ILE A 140 12.05 -13.89 -11.10
C ILE A 140 11.87 -14.82 -12.31
N TYR A 141 10.65 -15.33 -12.52
CA TYR A 141 10.38 -16.30 -13.59
C TYR A 141 10.16 -15.62 -14.95
N GLY A 142 9.82 -14.33 -14.98
CA GLY A 142 9.62 -13.55 -16.21
C GLY A 142 8.67 -14.27 -17.18
N LYS A 143 9.16 -14.58 -18.39
CA LYS A 143 8.39 -15.29 -19.43
C LYS A 143 8.01 -16.73 -19.08
N LEU A 144 8.67 -17.33 -18.09
CA LEU A 144 8.40 -18.70 -17.63
C LEU A 144 7.31 -18.76 -16.54
N TYR A 145 6.79 -17.61 -16.12
CA TYR A 145 5.68 -17.56 -15.19
C TYR A 145 4.42 -18.18 -15.82
N HIS A 146 3.83 -19.17 -15.15
CA HIS A 146 2.55 -19.74 -15.52
C HIS A 146 1.60 -19.76 -14.32
N PRO A 147 0.34 -19.26 -14.44
CA PRO A 147 -0.60 -19.14 -13.33
C PRO A 147 -0.85 -20.44 -12.57
N MET A 148 -0.77 -21.58 -13.26
CA MET A 148 -1.00 -22.91 -12.67
C MET A 148 -0.01 -23.25 -11.55
N PHE A 149 1.26 -22.81 -11.65
CA PHE A 149 2.27 -23.10 -10.62
C PHE A 149 2.03 -22.33 -9.32
N PHE A 150 1.32 -21.19 -9.40
CA PHE A 150 1.09 -20.29 -8.27
C PHE A 150 -0.40 -20.00 -8.07
N GLY A 151 -1.26 -21.00 -8.34
CA GLY A 151 -2.71 -20.85 -8.31
C GLY A 151 -3.25 -20.28 -6.99
N LYS A 152 -2.67 -20.67 -5.83
CA LYS A 152 -3.03 -20.11 -4.52
C LYS A 152 -2.82 -18.58 -4.47
N LEU A 153 -1.64 -18.12 -4.90
CA LEU A 153 -1.30 -16.70 -4.89
C LEU A 153 -2.16 -15.90 -5.86
N VAL A 154 -2.42 -16.46 -7.05
CA VAL A 154 -3.31 -15.84 -8.04
C VAL A 154 -4.72 -15.69 -7.48
N LYS A 155 -5.21 -16.70 -6.75
CA LYS A 155 -6.51 -16.62 -6.07
C LYS A 155 -6.52 -15.53 -4.99
N SER A 156 -5.48 -15.43 -4.16
CA SER A 156 -5.35 -14.36 -3.16
C SER A 156 -5.34 -12.96 -3.80
N GLU A 157 -4.61 -12.77 -4.91
CA GLU A 157 -4.62 -11.52 -5.69
C GLU A 157 -6.03 -11.18 -6.19
N GLN A 158 -6.80 -12.18 -6.67
CA GLN A 158 -8.18 -11.98 -7.11
C GLN A 158 -9.12 -11.58 -5.98
N GLU A 159 -9.00 -12.20 -4.80
CA GLU A 159 -9.83 -11.83 -3.65
C GLU A 159 -9.49 -10.41 -3.16
N LEU A 160 -8.21 -10.01 -3.18
CA LEU A 160 -7.81 -8.63 -2.89
C LEU A 160 -8.42 -7.62 -3.86
N ILE A 161 -8.44 -7.93 -5.16
CA ILE A 161 -9.04 -7.07 -6.19
C ILE A 161 -10.55 -6.96 -5.99
N LYS A 162 -11.23 -8.07 -5.66
CA LYS A 162 -12.67 -8.07 -5.38
C LYS A 162 -12.99 -7.25 -4.13
N ALA A 163 -12.25 -7.46 -3.05
CA ALA A 163 -12.43 -6.76 -1.79
C ALA A 163 -12.23 -5.25 -1.96
N SER A 164 -11.17 -4.82 -2.66
CA SER A 164 -10.93 -3.40 -2.94
C SER A 164 -12.01 -2.80 -3.85
N SER A 165 -12.44 -3.51 -4.89
CA SER A 165 -13.54 -3.06 -5.75
C SER A 165 -14.84 -2.87 -4.98
N HIS A 166 -15.19 -3.83 -4.11
CA HIS A 166 -16.37 -3.74 -3.26
C HIS A 166 -16.26 -2.58 -2.25
N ALA A 167 -15.09 -2.37 -1.67
CA ALA A 167 -14.85 -1.27 -0.73
C ALA A 167 -15.09 0.10 -1.40
N VAL A 168 -14.52 0.31 -2.60
CA VAL A 168 -14.70 1.55 -3.39
C VAL A 168 -16.16 1.76 -3.82
N LEU A 169 -16.89 0.71 -4.16
CA LEU A 169 -18.30 0.84 -4.58
C LEU A 169 -19.25 1.04 -3.40
N SER A 170 -18.84 0.67 -2.18
CA SER A 170 -19.66 0.77 -0.96
C SER A 170 -19.36 2.01 -0.11
N SER A 171 -18.40 2.85 -0.54
CA SER A 171 -18.13 4.13 0.13
C SER A 171 -19.25 5.14 -0.21
N PRO A 172 -19.65 5.99 0.76
CA PRO A 172 -20.63 7.04 0.49
C PRO A 172 -20.09 7.97 -0.61
N PRO A 173 -20.96 8.49 -1.51
CA PRO A 173 -20.53 9.44 -2.52
C PRO A 173 -19.96 10.69 -1.83
N CYS A 174 -18.77 11.12 -2.26
CA CYS A 174 -18.19 12.41 -1.88
C CYS A 174 -19.08 13.59 -2.31
#